data_AF-A0AA41ERJ5-F1
#
_entry.id   AF-A0AA41ERJ5-F1
#
_cell.length_a   1.000
_cell.length_b   1.000
_cell.length_c   1.000
_cell.angle_alpha   90.00
_cell.angle_beta   90.00
_cell.angle_gamma   90.00
#
_symmetry.space_group_name_H-M   'P 1'
#
loop_
_entity.id
_entity.type
_entity.pdbx_description
1 polymer ?
#
loop_
_entity_poly.entity_id
_entity_poly.type
_entity_poly.pdbx_seq_one_letter_code
_entity_poly.pdbx_strand_id
1 'polypeptide(L)'
;MDFGEAIKALKAGKRLARKGWNGKGIFIALMPGNSFEDCSGNKCMTHDYIYIDTTGLKTTNDSAPLDRVPWLASQTDLLSDDWETVK
;
A
#
# COMPACT_ATOMS: atom_id res chain seq x y z
N MET A 1 11.05 -10.26 1.93
CA MET A 1 11.75 -9.08 2.47
C MET A 1 11.23 -8.89 3.88
N ASP A 2 12.09 -8.50 4.81
CA ASP A 2 11.64 -8.06 6.13
C ASP A 2 10.95 -6.68 6.04
N PHE A 3 10.34 -6.23 7.13
CA PHE A 3 9.66 -4.93 7.15
C PHE A 3 10.61 -3.74 6.91
N GLY A 4 11.86 -3.82 7.36
CA GLY A 4 12.85 -2.76 7.15
C GLY A 4 13.26 -2.60 5.68
N GLU A 5 13.45 -3.73 4.99
CA GLU A 5 13.65 -3.80 3.54
C GLU A 5 12.42 -3.30 2.79
N ALA A 6 11.22 -3.65 3.26
CA ALA A 6 9.96 -3.17 2.70
C ALA A 6 9.88 -1.63 2.74
N ILE A 7 10.19 -1.01 3.88
CA ILE A 7 10.23 0.46 3.98
C ILE A 7 11.24 1.08 3.02
N LYS A 8 12.42 0.49 2.84
CA LYS A 8 13.42 0.96 1.86
C LYS A 8 12.88 0.89 0.43
N ALA A 9 12.21 -0.20 0.07
CA ALA A 9 11.61 -0.38 -1.25
C ALA A 9 10.45 0.60 -1.50
N LEU A 10 9.60 0.85 -0.50
CA LEU A 10 8.53 1.86 -0.56
C LEU A 10 9.10 3.27 -0.81
N LYS A 11 10.15 3.65 -0.09
CA LYS A 11 10.87 4.93 -0.31
C LYS A 11 11.50 5.02 -1.71
N ALA A 12 11.83 3.89 -2.33
CA ALA A 12 12.30 3.82 -3.71
C ALA A 12 11.15 3.81 -4.75
N GLY A 13 9.91 4.10 -4.33
CA GLY A 13 8.73 4.16 -5.19
C GLY A 13 8.20 2.80 -5.63
N LYS A 14 8.61 1.70 -4.97
CA LYS A 14 8.07 0.37 -5.27
C LYS A 14 6.74 0.17 -4.57
N ARG A 15 5.88 -0.62 -5.22
CA ARG A 15 4.65 -1.15 -4.62
C ARG A 15 4.95 -2.48 -3.99
N LEU A 16 4.40 -2.74 -2.81
CA LEU A 16 4.64 -3.97 -2.07
C LEU A 16 3.33 -4.66 -1.71
N ALA A 17 3.38 -5.97 -1.55
CA ALA A 17 2.34 -6.75 -0.92
C ALA A 17 2.99 -7.80 0.00
N ARG A 18 2.21 -8.39 0.89
CA ARG A 18 2.62 -9.62 1.57
C ARG A 18 2.19 -10.83 0.76
N LYS A 19 3.00 -11.88 0.74
CA LYS A 19 2.69 -13.14 0.04
C LYS A 19 1.34 -13.74 0.46
N GLY A 20 0.94 -13.55 1.71
CA GLY A 20 -0.31 -14.06 2.27
C GLY A 20 -1.53 -13.17 2.06
N TRP A 21 -1.41 -12.02 1.39
CA TRP A 21 -2.59 -11.16 1.15
C TRP A 21 -3.57 -11.82 0.20
N ASN A 22 -4.81 -11.93 0.65
CA ASN A 22 -5.91 -12.55 -0.09
C ASN A 22 -6.39 -11.65 -1.21
N GLY A 23 -5.66 -11.60 -2.32
CA GLY A 23 -6.15 -10.95 -3.52
C GLY A 23 -5.06 -10.46 -4.46
N LYS A 24 -5.16 -10.89 -5.73
CA LYS A 24 -4.42 -10.23 -6.81
C LYS A 24 -4.95 -8.81 -6.93
N GLY A 25 -4.04 -7.84 -6.94
CA GLY A 25 -4.37 -6.42 -7.09
C GLY A 25 -4.44 -5.62 -5.78
N ILE A 26 -4.13 -6.22 -4.63
CA ILE A 26 -3.93 -5.48 -3.38
C ILE A 26 -2.44 -5.15 -3.21
N PHE A 27 -2.13 -3.90 -2.89
CA PHE A 27 -0.76 -3.48 -2.59
C PHE A 27 -0.71 -2.26 -1.68
N ILE A 28 0.46 -1.99 -1.11
CA ILE A 28 0.80 -0.73 -0.46
C ILE A 28 1.84 0.03 -1.28
N ALA A 29 1.80 1.35 -1.17
CA ALA A 29 2.78 2.24 -1.75
C ALA A 29 2.95 3.50 -0.90
N LEU A 30 4.08 4.18 -1.09
CA LEU A 30 4.34 5.47 -0.47
C LEU A 30 3.88 6.58 -1.40
N MET A 31 3.01 7.45 -0.88
CA MET A 31 2.62 8.69 -1.54
C MET A 31 3.50 9.82 -1.00
N PRO A 32 4.29 10.52 -1.85
CA PRO A 32 5.04 11.68 -1.41
C PRO A 32 4.11 12.81 -0.95
N GLY A 33 4.53 13.54 0.09
CA GLY A 33 3.84 14.75 0.52
C GLY A 33 3.78 15.79 -0.62
N ASN A 34 2.70 16.55 -0.65
CA ASN A 34 2.38 17.51 -1.71
C ASN A 34 2.23 16.91 -3.11
N SER A 35 2.08 15.59 -3.25
CA SER A 35 1.67 15.02 -4.52
C SER A 35 0.27 15.52 -4.89
N PHE A 36 0.06 15.69 -6.20
CA PHE A 36 -1.23 16.03 -6.78
C PHE A 36 -1.99 14.80 -7.29
N GLU A 37 -1.37 13.61 -7.16
CA GLU A 37 -1.79 12.38 -7.84
C GLU A 37 -3.12 11.83 -7.29
N ASP A 38 -3.42 12.07 -6.02
CA ASP A 38 -4.59 11.47 -5.36
C ASP A 38 -5.74 12.45 -5.14
N CYS A 39 -5.62 13.69 -5.63
CA CYS A 39 -6.49 14.79 -5.22
C CYS A 39 -6.94 15.72 -6.33
N SER A 40 -7.13 15.17 -7.54
CA SER A 40 -7.67 15.90 -8.68
C SER A 40 -6.92 17.21 -8.95
N GLY A 41 -5.60 17.20 -8.80
CA GLY A 41 -4.76 18.40 -8.99
C GLY A 41 -4.64 19.33 -7.79
N ASN A 42 -5.14 18.95 -6.60
CA ASN A 42 -4.95 19.70 -5.35
C ASN A 42 -3.95 19.01 -4.41
N LYS A 43 -3.31 19.80 -3.53
CA LYS A 43 -2.50 19.26 -2.43
C LYS A 43 -3.43 18.80 -1.30
N CYS A 44 -3.46 17.51 -1.00
CA CYS A 44 -4.26 16.99 0.12
C CYS A 44 -3.45 16.70 1.38
N MET A 45 -2.24 16.17 1.21
CA MET A 45 -1.38 15.78 2.32
C MET A 45 -0.05 16.49 2.18
N THR A 46 0.45 17.06 3.29
CA THR A 46 1.72 17.81 3.31
C THR A 46 2.92 16.94 3.69
N HIS A 47 2.68 15.73 4.20
CA HIS A 47 3.69 14.75 4.59
C HIS A 47 3.54 13.46 3.79
N ASP A 48 4.64 12.72 3.67
CA ASP A 48 4.65 11.37 3.11
C ASP A 48 3.76 10.45 3.95
N TYR A 49 3.01 9.58 3.28
CA TYR A 49 2.22 8.54 3.94
C TYR A 49 2.20 7.27 3.11
N ILE A 50 1.96 6.15 3.76
CA ILE A 50 1.74 4.87 3.08
C ILE A 50 0.24 4.67 2.96
N TYR A 51 -0.21 4.24 1.80
CA TYR A 51 -1.59 3.86 1.56
C TYR A 51 -1.67 2.39 1.14
N ILE A 52 -2.83 1.80 1.36
CA ILE A 52 -3.21 0.50 0.80
C ILE A 52 -4.24 0.75 -0.30
N ASP A 53 -4.07 0.04 -1.41
CA ASP A 53 -4.99 0.06 -2.54
C ASP A 53 -5.58 -1.33 -2.71
N THR A 54 -6.90 -1.42 -2.55
CA THR A 54 -7.67 -2.65 -2.80
C THR A 54 -8.57 -2.52 -4.02
N THR A 55 -8.50 -1.43 -4.79
CA THR A 55 -9.37 -1.18 -5.95
C THR A 55 -9.21 -2.24 -7.05
N GLY A 56 -8.03 -2.88 -7.11
CA GLY A 56 -7.72 -3.97 -8.03
C GLY A 56 -8.12 -5.37 -7.55
N LEU A 57 -8.66 -5.50 -6.33
CA LEU A 57 -9.02 -6.78 -5.73
C LEU A 57 -10.09 -7.50 -6.56
N LYS A 58 -9.78 -8.73 -6.99
CA LYS A 58 -10.75 -9.64 -7.62
C LYS A 58 -11.28 -10.62 -6.60
N THR A 59 -12.55 -10.48 -6.25
CA THR A 59 -13.23 -11.30 -5.23
C THR A 59 -14.70 -11.49 -5.58
N THR A 60 -15.31 -12.57 -5.08
CA THR A 60 -16.75 -12.83 -5.17
C THR A 60 -17.50 -12.32 -3.94
N ASN A 61 -16.80 -11.71 -2.98
CA ASN A 61 -17.41 -11.07 -1.82
C ASN A 61 -17.79 -9.62 -2.17
N ASP A 62 -19.07 -9.37 -2.39
CA ASP A 62 -19.60 -8.04 -2.72
C ASP A 62 -19.40 -6.99 -1.62
N SER A 63 -19.09 -7.42 -0.39
CA SER A 63 -18.78 -6.53 0.73
C SER A 63 -17.29 -6.24 0.90
N ALA A 64 -16.43 -6.73 0.00
CA ALA A 64 -15.01 -6.42 0.07
C ALA A 64 -14.77 -4.94 -0.28
N PRO A 65 -14.05 -4.18 0.55
CA PRO A 65 -13.74 -2.78 0.25
C PRO A 65 -12.82 -2.70 -0.96
N LEU A 66 -13.16 -1.83 -1.92
CA LEU A 66 -12.40 -1.55 -3.14
C LEU A 66 -11.93 -0.09 -3.10
N ASP A 67 -11.15 0.23 -2.07
CA ASP A 67 -10.80 1.59 -1.71
C ASP A 67 -9.29 1.80 -1.75
N ARG A 68 -8.91 3.07 -1.82
CA ARG A 68 -7.54 3.51 -1.54
C ARG A 68 -7.56 4.37 -0.30
N VAL A 69 -6.87 3.92 0.75
CA VAL A 69 -6.90 4.58 2.07
C VAL A 69 -5.53 4.58 2.73
N PRO A 70 -5.26 5.52 3.67
CA PRO A 70 -4.06 5.48 4.48
C PRO A 70 -3.90 4.13 5.18
N TRP A 71 -2.70 3.57 5.14
CA TRP A 71 -2.40 2.27 5.71
C TRP A 71 -1.71 2.43 7.05
N LEU A 72 -2.23 1.73 8.05
CA LEU A 72 -1.60 1.57 9.36
C LEU A 72 -0.94 0.20 9.41
N ALA A 73 0.38 0.16 9.55
CA ALA A 73 1.10 -1.10 9.74
C ALA A 73 0.67 -1.74 11.06
N SER A 74 0.12 -2.94 11.00
CA SER A 74 -0.20 -3.72 12.18
C SER A 74 1.07 -4.34 12.79
N GLN A 75 1.00 -4.82 14.03
CA GLN A 75 2.15 -5.49 14.63
C GLN A 75 2.60 -6.74 13.84
N THR A 76 1.67 -7.42 13.17
CA THR A 76 2.00 -8.58 12.34
C THR A 76 2.67 -8.19 11.03
N ASP A 77 2.41 -6.98 10.53
CA ASP A 77 3.10 -6.41 9.36
C ASP A 77 4.54 -6.00 9.71
N LEU A 78 4.72 -5.40 10.89
CA LEU A 78 6.05 -5.00 11.39
C LEU A 78 6.99 -6.20 11.61
N LEU A 79 6.43 -7.37 11.96
CA LEU A 79 7.17 -8.58 12.30
C LEU A 79 7.21 -9.61 11.16
N SER A 80 6.76 -9.28 9.95
CA SER A 80 6.71 -10.23 8.84
C SER A 80 7.92 -10.16 7.91
N ASP A 81 8.29 -11.32 7.36
CA ASP A 81 9.42 -11.51 6.44
C ASP A 81 8.99 -11.86 5.00
N ASP A 82 7.68 -11.76 4.74
CA ASP A 82 7.02 -12.20 3.52
C ASP A 82 6.63 -11.05 2.57
N TRP A 83 7.28 -9.89 2.70
CA TRP A 83 7.06 -8.77 1.79
C TRP A 83 7.68 -9.02 0.41
N GLU A 84 6.96 -8.65 -0.65
CA GLU A 84 7.35 -8.77 -2.05
C GLU A 84 6.97 -7.54 -2.87
N THR A 85 7.78 -7.21 -3.88
CA THR A 85 7.46 -6.13 -4.82
C THR A 85 6.43 -6.57 -5.84
N VAL A 86 5.46 -5.73 -6.13
CA VAL A 86 4.44 -5.95 -7.17
C VAL A 86 4.56 -4.89 -8.27
N LYS A 87 4.07 -5.22 -9.48
CA LYS A 87 4.07 -4.32 -10.64
C LYS A 87 2.75 -3.54 -10.70
#